data_AF-A0AAX6HII1-F1
#
_entry.id   AF-A0AAX6HII1-F1
#
_cell.length_a   1.000
_cell.length_b   1.000
_cell.length_c   1.000
_cell.angle_alpha   90.00
_cell.angle_beta   90.00
_cell.angle_gamma   90.00
#
_symmetry.space_group_name_H-M   'P 1'
#
loop_
_entity.id
_entity.type
_entity.pdbx_description
1 polymer ?
#
loop_
_entity_poly.entity_id
_entity_poly.type
_entity_poly.pdbx_seq_one_letter_code
_entity_poly.pdbx_strand_id
1 'polypeptide(L)'
;MGLHERETKRNEILERERGKERNMQQRLSAAAAATVPAVSPAATAGQRRRCEGTAMGSITLDLRPGFGIGPFTIGMSISEAFSQVEHQPNIYDVVHVKYYDEEPLKLDIVISFPDHGFHLRFDPWSQRLRLIEVSDVKRLQMRYATSLIGGPSTLATFVAVYALFGPTFPGIYDKERGVYTLFYPGLSFAFPIPSQYTNCCNEVEVSAELPLEFPDGTTPVTCRVSVYDSSLDSKVGVGSLMDKATVPPLPAGSLYMEEVHAKLGEGLRFTIGGQHIPFGASPQARCVD
;
A
#
# COMPACT_ATOMS: atom_id res chain seq x y z
N MET A 1 -7.34 55.73 31.41
CA MET A 1 -6.53 55.19 30.29
C MET A 1 -7.47 54.86 29.16
N GLY A 2 -7.39 55.68 28.11
CA GLY A 2 -8.49 55.96 27.18
C GLY A 2 -8.63 54.94 26.06
N LEU A 3 -9.86 54.85 25.53
CA LEU A 3 -10.27 54.04 24.37
C LEU A 3 -9.27 54.07 23.20
N HIS A 4 -8.60 55.21 23.00
CA HIS A 4 -7.59 55.40 21.97
C HIS A 4 -6.40 54.43 22.09
N GLU A 5 -5.96 54.10 23.30
CA GLU A 5 -4.80 53.22 23.53
C GLU A 5 -5.14 51.74 23.25
N ARG A 6 -6.42 51.37 23.36
CA ARG A 6 -6.92 50.02 23.02
C ARG A 6 -7.07 49.84 21.51
N GLU A 7 -7.46 50.88 20.78
CA GLU A 7 -7.52 50.84 19.31
C GLU A 7 -6.13 50.75 18.67
N THR A 8 -5.14 51.49 19.21
CA THR A 8 -3.76 51.42 18.71
C THR A 8 -3.18 50.01 18.88
N LYS A 9 -3.37 49.38 20.05
CA LYS A 9 -2.92 48.00 20.27
C LYS A 9 -3.62 46.99 19.37
N ARG A 10 -4.91 47.18 19.05
CA ARG A 10 -5.65 46.28 18.17
C ARG A 10 -5.17 46.38 16.72
N ASN A 11 -4.85 47.59 16.26
CA ASN A 11 -4.29 47.82 14.93
C ASN A 11 -2.86 47.27 14.78
N GLU A 12 -2.03 47.38 15.82
CA GLU A 12 -0.69 46.76 15.80
C GLU A 12 -0.72 45.23 15.71
N ILE A 13 -1.69 44.58 16.39
CA ILE A 13 -1.86 43.12 16.30
C ILE A 13 -2.33 42.71 14.90
N LEU A 14 -3.27 43.45 14.30
CA LEU A 14 -3.77 43.17 12.96
C LEU A 14 -2.68 43.36 11.88
N GLU A 15 -1.80 44.35 12.01
CA GLU A 15 -0.68 44.52 11.08
C GLU A 15 0.40 43.44 11.25
N ARG A 16 0.64 42.95 12.49
CA ARG A 16 1.54 41.81 12.73
C ARG A 16 0.99 40.50 12.13
N GLU A 17 -0.31 40.25 12.24
CA GLU A 17 -0.93 39.07 11.63
C GLU A 17 -0.93 39.16 10.10
N ARG A 18 -1.22 40.34 9.51
CA ARG A 18 -1.10 40.54 8.05
C ARG A 18 0.33 40.37 7.54
N GLY A 19 1.33 40.73 8.33
CA GLY A 19 2.75 40.50 8.03
C GLY A 19 3.12 39.01 8.01
N LYS A 20 2.55 38.21 8.92
CA LYS A 20 2.76 36.75 8.97
C LYS A 20 2.10 36.04 7.78
N GLU A 21 0.89 36.42 7.40
CA GLU A 21 0.20 35.87 6.22
C GLU A 21 0.96 36.16 4.93
N ARG A 22 1.48 37.38 4.74
CA ARG A 22 2.31 37.72 3.57
C ARG A 22 3.60 36.90 3.53
N ASN A 23 4.24 36.68 4.68
CA ASN A 23 5.47 35.87 4.76
C ASN A 23 5.17 34.38 4.48
N MET A 24 4.04 33.86 4.96
CA MET A 24 3.59 32.50 4.65
C MET A 24 3.26 32.32 3.16
N GLN A 25 2.57 33.28 2.53
CA GLN A 25 2.31 33.27 1.09
C GLN A 25 3.60 33.43 0.25
N GLN A 26 4.57 34.23 0.71
CA GLN A 26 5.89 34.31 0.05
C GLN A 26 6.66 32.99 0.14
N ARG A 27 6.64 32.29 1.28
CA ARG A 27 7.29 30.98 1.44
C ARG A 27 6.62 29.88 0.59
N LEU A 28 5.30 29.92 0.45
CA LEU A 28 4.57 29.01 -0.44
C LEU A 28 4.86 29.28 -1.93
N SER A 29 5.05 30.55 -2.33
CA SER A 29 5.43 30.90 -3.70
C SER A 29 6.88 30.54 -4.05
N ALA A 30 7.79 30.58 -3.08
CA ALA A 30 9.20 30.22 -3.27
C ALA A 30 9.41 28.69 -3.39
N ALA A 31 8.58 27.89 -2.71
CA ALA A 31 8.61 26.43 -2.84
C ALA A 31 8.12 25.94 -4.22
N ALA A 32 7.29 26.73 -4.92
CA ALA A 32 6.78 26.42 -6.25
C ALA A 32 7.74 26.79 -7.39
N ALA A 33 8.84 27.51 -7.12
CA ALA A 33 9.75 28.06 -8.13
C ALA A 33 11.15 27.43 -8.17
N ALA A 34 11.42 26.38 -7.39
CA ALA A 34 12.70 25.67 -7.42
C ALA A 34 12.74 24.64 -8.56
N THR A 35 12.86 25.13 -9.80
CA THR A 35 13.26 24.34 -10.97
C THR A 35 14.77 24.14 -10.94
N VAL A 36 15.23 22.92 -10.69
CA VAL A 36 16.65 22.54 -10.76
C VAL A 36 17.09 22.47 -12.23
N PRO A 37 18.25 23.02 -12.63
CA PRO A 37 18.70 23.01 -14.02
C PRO A 37 19.29 21.66 -14.42
N ALA A 38 19.05 21.28 -15.67
CA ALA A 38 19.57 20.08 -16.31
C ALA A 38 21.09 20.18 -16.55
N VAL A 39 21.82 19.11 -16.18
CA VAL A 39 23.18 18.83 -16.66
C VAL A 39 23.24 17.35 -17.06
N SER A 40 23.51 17.10 -18.34
CA SER A 40 23.79 15.77 -18.88
C SER A 40 25.27 15.41 -18.71
N PRO A 41 25.58 14.11 -18.62
CA PRO A 41 26.60 13.56 -19.50
C PRO A 41 26.09 12.34 -20.25
N ALA A 42 26.42 12.29 -21.54
CA ALA A 42 26.17 11.17 -22.41
C ALA A 42 27.01 9.96 -21.99
N ALA A 43 26.35 8.84 -21.70
CA ALA A 43 26.94 7.52 -21.78
C ALA A 43 25.89 6.56 -22.36
N THR A 44 26.26 5.96 -23.49
CA THR A 44 25.51 5.01 -24.30
C THR A 44 24.88 3.88 -23.48
N ALA A 45 23.55 3.90 -23.35
CA ALA A 45 22.76 2.77 -22.87
C ALA A 45 21.77 2.36 -23.97
N GLY A 46 21.81 1.07 -24.32
CA GLY A 46 21.04 0.48 -25.41
C GLY A 46 19.57 0.87 -25.37
N GLN A 47 19.06 1.18 -26.55
CA GLN A 47 17.67 1.53 -26.82
C GLN A 47 16.77 0.32 -26.48
N ARG A 48 16.41 0.17 -25.19
CA ARG A 48 15.29 -0.70 -24.82
C ARG A 48 14.05 -0.06 -25.43
N ARG A 49 13.46 -0.77 -26.40
CA ARG A 49 12.24 -0.36 -27.07
C ARG A 49 11.22 0.04 -26.01
N ARG A 50 10.85 1.31 -26.03
CA ARG A 50 9.66 1.79 -25.33
C ARG A 50 8.49 1.07 -25.99
N CYS A 51 7.97 0.04 -25.34
CA CYS A 51 6.68 -0.50 -25.72
C CYS A 51 5.68 0.65 -25.49
N GLU A 52 5.12 1.19 -26.56
CA GLU A 52 3.91 2.00 -26.47
C GLU A 52 2.88 1.15 -25.71
N GLY A 53 2.32 1.72 -24.64
CA GLY A 53 1.42 1.04 -23.73
C GLY A 53 0.31 0.36 -24.53
N THR A 54 0.45 -0.95 -24.71
CA THR A 54 -0.65 -1.78 -25.16
C THR A 54 -1.71 -1.61 -24.08
N ALA A 55 -2.93 -1.24 -24.45
CA ALA A 55 -4.05 -1.28 -23.52
C ALA A 55 -4.21 -2.74 -23.07
N MET A 56 -3.51 -3.10 -22.00
CA MET A 56 -3.52 -4.44 -21.46
C MET A 56 -4.94 -4.69 -20.97
N GLY A 57 -5.58 -5.71 -21.52
CA GLY A 57 -6.92 -6.12 -21.12
C GLY A 57 -6.96 -6.34 -19.60
N SER A 58 -8.13 -6.14 -19.00
CA SER A 58 -8.36 -6.46 -17.60
C SER A 58 -7.85 -7.87 -17.29
N ILE A 59 -6.92 -7.97 -16.35
CA ILE A 59 -6.44 -9.27 -15.86
C ILE A 59 -7.37 -9.79 -14.78
N THR A 60 -7.46 -11.12 -14.67
CA THR A 60 -8.20 -11.79 -13.61
C THR A 60 -7.20 -12.44 -12.66
N LEU A 61 -7.22 -12.06 -11.38
CA LEU A 61 -6.37 -12.66 -10.35
C LEU A 61 -7.20 -13.34 -9.27
N ASP A 62 -6.73 -14.50 -8.80
CA ASP A 62 -7.38 -15.24 -7.73
C ASP A 62 -7.19 -14.53 -6.39
N LEU A 63 -8.27 -14.09 -5.78
CA LEU A 63 -8.31 -13.46 -4.47
C LEU A 63 -8.44 -14.54 -3.40
N ARG A 64 -7.46 -14.60 -2.49
CA ARG A 64 -7.43 -15.55 -1.37
C ARG A 64 -7.33 -14.76 -0.06
N PRO A 65 -8.45 -14.54 0.67
CA PRO A 65 -8.44 -13.84 1.96
C PRO A 65 -7.40 -14.42 2.91
N GLY A 66 -6.65 -13.59 3.62
CA GLY A 66 -5.60 -14.03 4.54
C GLY A 66 -4.30 -14.49 3.88
N PHE A 67 -4.30 -14.76 2.58
CA PHE A 67 -3.22 -15.47 1.92
C PHE A 67 -2.58 -14.71 0.75
N GLY A 68 -3.35 -14.04 -0.11
CA GLY A 68 -2.76 -13.27 -1.21
C GLY A 68 -3.66 -13.05 -2.43
N ILE A 69 -3.06 -12.56 -3.52
CA ILE A 69 -3.72 -12.35 -4.81
C ILE A 69 -2.87 -12.89 -5.96
N GLY A 70 -3.48 -13.68 -6.86
CA GLY A 70 -2.77 -14.26 -7.99
C GLY A 70 -1.54 -15.06 -7.53
N PRO A 71 -0.32 -14.77 -8.06
CA PRO A 71 0.92 -15.43 -7.65
C PRO A 71 1.53 -14.86 -6.36
N PHE A 72 1.02 -13.72 -5.85
CA PHE A 72 1.61 -13.03 -4.71
C PHE A 72 0.97 -13.49 -3.41
N THR A 73 1.78 -13.93 -2.46
CA THR A 73 1.33 -14.49 -1.18
C THR A 73 1.89 -13.69 -0.01
N ILE A 74 1.04 -13.39 0.97
CA ILE A 74 1.43 -12.74 2.22
C ILE A 74 2.57 -13.54 2.86
N GLY A 75 3.61 -12.83 3.27
CA GLY A 75 4.83 -13.41 3.82
C GLY A 75 5.89 -13.83 2.80
N MET A 76 5.68 -13.73 1.49
CA MET A 76 6.75 -13.98 0.51
C MET A 76 7.79 -12.86 0.55
N SER A 77 9.05 -13.17 0.26
CA SER A 77 10.13 -12.19 0.15
C SER A 77 9.98 -11.32 -1.09
N ILE A 78 10.61 -10.14 -1.08
CA ILE A 78 10.68 -9.27 -2.25
C ILE A 78 11.33 -9.96 -3.46
N SER A 79 12.32 -10.82 -3.21
CA SER A 79 12.99 -11.61 -4.26
C SER A 79 12.04 -12.62 -4.93
N GLU A 80 11.21 -13.30 -4.14
CA GLU A 80 10.21 -14.21 -4.69
C GLU A 80 9.16 -13.44 -5.51
N ALA A 81 8.74 -12.26 -5.03
CA ALA A 81 7.82 -11.42 -5.78
C ALA A 81 8.40 -10.98 -7.14
N PHE A 82 9.66 -10.55 -7.19
CA PHE A 82 10.32 -10.23 -8.47
C PHE A 82 10.44 -11.45 -9.37
N SER A 83 10.76 -12.62 -8.82
CA SER A 83 10.74 -13.86 -9.59
C SER A 83 9.36 -14.09 -10.23
N GLN A 84 8.25 -13.93 -9.49
CA GLN A 84 6.90 -14.05 -10.08
C GLN A 84 6.64 -13.05 -11.22
N VAL A 85 7.12 -11.81 -11.08
CA VAL A 85 7.03 -10.78 -12.14
C VAL A 85 7.80 -11.20 -13.38
N GLU A 86 9.05 -11.65 -13.21
CA GLU A 86 9.95 -12.05 -14.30
C GLU A 86 9.45 -13.30 -15.05
N HIS A 87 8.74 -14.20 -14.37
CA HIS A 87 8.13 -15.37 -15.01
C HIS A 87 6.91 -15.03 -15.88
N GLN A 88 6.30 -13.85 -15.71
CA GLN A 88 5.10 -13.44 -16.44
C GLN A 88 5.25 -12.02 -17.03
N PRO A 89 6.25 -11.77 -17.90
CA PRO A 89 6.55 -10.44 -18.42
C PRO A 89 5.42 -9.89 -19.30
N ASN A 90 4.65 -10.77 -19.94
CA ASN A 90 3.49 -10.36 -20.74
C ASN A 90 2.31 -9.89 -19.88
N ILE A 91 2.27 -10.22 -18.60
CA ILE A 91 1.23 -9.77 -17.68
C ILE A 91 1.74 -8.53 -16.95
N TYR A 92 2.95 -8.60 -16.40
CA TYR A 92 3.53 -7.56 -15.54
C TYR A 92 4.63 -6.75 -16.27
N ASP A 93 4.25 -6.03 -17.33
CA ASP A 93 5.20 -5.25 -18.15
C ASP A 93 5.72 -4.00 -17.40
N VAL A 94 4.81 -3.21 -16.81
CA VAL A 94 5.15 -1.99 -16.07
C VAL A 94 5.07 -2.22 -14.57
N VAL A 95 6.23 -2.13 -13.90
CA VAL A 95 6.37 -2.26 -12.44
C VAL A 95 7.19 -1.11 -11.89
N HIS A 96 6.69 -0.44 -10.84
CA HIS A 96 7.42 0.62 -10.13
C HIS A 96 7.77 0.19 -8.72
N VAL A 97 9.03 0.41 -8.32
CA VAL A 97 9.49 0.17 -6.95
C VAL A 97 9.64 1.53 -6.27
N LYS A 98 9.02 1.68 -5.10
CA LYS A 98 9.08 2.89 -4.28
C LYS A 98 9.63 2.53 -2.91
N TYR A 99 10.61 3.29 -2.45
CA TYR A 99 11.18 3.19 -1.11
C TYR A 99 11.65 4.57 -0.68
N TYR A 100 12.00 4.75 0.60
CA TYR A 100 12.47 6.03 1.11
C TYR A 100 14.00 6.11 0.97
N ASP A 101 14.49 6.89 0.00
CA ASP A 101 15.93 6.94 -0.33
C ASP A 101 16.81 7.37 0.85
N GLU A 102 16.35 8.31 1.68
CA GLU A 102 17.14 8.85 2.81
C GLU A 102 17.23 7.88 4.00
N GLU A 103 16.13 7.19 4.33
CA GLU A 103 16.12 6.13 5.35
C GLU A 103 15.36 4.89 4.84
N PRO A 104 16.03 3.98 4.10
CA PRO A 104 15.38 2.87 3.41
C PRO A 104 14.56 1.92 4.30
N LEU A 105 14.87 1.86 5.60
CA LEU A 105 14.21 0.99 6.58
C LEU A 105 13.07 1.68 7.35
N LYS A 106 12.78 2.96 7.07
CA LYS A 106 11.78 3.74 7.80
C LYS A 106 10.35 3.51 7.31
N LEU A 107 10.18 3.34 5.99
CA LEU A 107 8.89 3.16 5.34
C LEU A 107 8.89 1.87 4.54
N ASP A 108 7.71 1.30 4.31
CA ASP A 108 7.55 0.12 3.47
C ASP A 108 8.20 0.30 2.10
N ILE A 109 8.75 -0.80 1.60
CA ILE A 109 9.08 -0.92 0.18
C ILE A 109 7.79 -1.29 -0.55
N VAL A 110 7.42 -0.51 -1.56
CA VAL A 110 6.18 -0.70 -2.32
C VAL A 110 6.48 -1.05 -3.77
N ILE A 111 6.06 -2.24 -4.20
CA ILE A 111 6.04 -2.62 -5.61
C ILE A 111 4.64 -2.31 -6.15
N SER A 112 4.57 -1.47 -7.18
CA SER A 112 3.32 -0.99 -7.78
C SER A 112 3.15 -1.53 -9.19
N PHE A 113 1.94 -1.98 -9.50
CA PHE A 113 1.52 -2.44 -10.82
C PHE A 113 0.48 -1.45 -11.36
N PRO A 114 0.92 -0.28 -11.89
CA PRO A 114 0.02 0.81 -12.25
C PRO A 114 -1.02 0.42 -13.31
N ASP A 115 -0.64 -0.43 -14.27
CA ASP A 115 -1.54 -0.86 -15.35
C ASP A 115 -2.68 -1.74 -14.82
N HIS A 116 -2.44 -2.44 -13.71
CA HIS A 116 -3.39 -3.37 -13.08
C HIS A 116 -4.05 -2.79 -11.82
N GLY A 117 -3.60 -1.65 -11.32
CA GLY A 117 -4.24 -0.97 -10.19
C GLY A 117 -4.05 -1.64 -8.83
N PHE A 118 -2.90 -2.28 -8.58
CA PHE A 118 -2.59 -2.83 -7.25
C PHE A 118 -1.13 -2.62 -6.83
N HIS A 119 -0.89 -2.77 -5.53
CA HIS A 119 0.38 -2.56 -4.86
C HIS A 119 0.68 -3.72 -3.90
N LEU A 120 1.95 -4.10 -3.84
CA LEU A 120 2.51 -5.00 -2.85
C LEU A 120 3.34 -4.17 -1.88
N ARG A 121 3.06 -4.28 -0.57
CA ARG A 121 3.77 -3.55 0.47
C ARG A 121 4.59 -4.52 1.31
N PHE A 122 5.90 -4.32 1.29
CA PHE A 122 6.86 -5.12 2.02
C PHE A 122 7.27 -4.39 3.29
N ASP A 123 7.31 -5.14 4.38
CA ASP A 123 7.87 -4.66 5.63
C ASP A 123 9.34 -4.24 5.42
N PRO A 124 9.76 -3.05 5.88
CA PRO A 124 11.09 -2.53 5.59
C PRO A 124 12.23 -3.39 6.13
N TRP A 125 12.04 -4.03 7.29
CA TRP A 125 13.08 -4.80 7.97
C TRP A 125 13.19 -6.23 7.44
N SER A 126 12.08 -6.95 7.45
CA SER A 126 12.04 -8.33 6.99
C SER A 126 12.01 -8.45 5.47
N GLN A 127 11.67 -7.39 4.73
CA GLN A 127 11.48 -7.39 3.27
C GLN A 127 10.49 -8.46 2.78
N ARG A 128 9.51 -8.77 3.62
CA ARG A 128 8.44 -9.73 3.33
C ARG A 128 7.11 -9.02 3.15
N LEU A 129 6.29 -9.56 2.26
CA LEU A 129 5.00 -8.99 1.89
C LEU A 129 4.07 -9.00 3.11
N ARG A 130 3.68 -7.82 3.59
CA ARG A 130 2.77 -7.68 4.74
C ARG A 130 1.34 -7.30 4.34
N LEU A 131 1.20 -6.63 3.21
CA LEU A 131 -0.08 -6.09 2.75
C LEU A 131 -0.12 -6.00 1.22
N ILE A 132 -1.23 -6.43 0.64
CA ILE A 132 -1.57 -6.23 -0.76
C ILE A 132 -2.73 -5.25 -0.82
N GLU A 133 -2.60 -4.18 -1.60
CA GLU A 133 -3.63 -3.17 -1.76
C GLU A 133 -4.04 -3.06 -3.23
N VAL A 134 -5.31 -3.34 -3.52
CA VAL A 134 -5.93 -3.04 -4.82
C VAL A 134 -6.48 -1.63 -4.75
N SER A 135 -5.88 -0.70 -5.48
CA SER A 135 -6.21 0.73 -5.48
C SER A 135 -7.16 1.13 -6.62
N ASP A 136 -7.19 0.39 -7.73
CA ASP A 136 -8.16 0.55 -8.81
C ASP A 136 -8.91 -0.76 -9.07
N VAL A 137 -9.97 -0.97 -8.30
CA VAL A 137 -10.82 -2.17 -8.35
C VAL A 137 -11.59 -2.28 -9.67
N LYS A 138 -11.68 -1.20 -10.47
CA LYS A 138 -12.31 -1.24 -11.80
C LYS A 138 -11.35 -1.76 -12.87
N ARG A 139 -10.04 -1.73 -12.63
CA ARG A 139 -9.03 -2.30 -13.54
C ARG A 139 -8.76 -3.76 -13.26
N LEU A 140 -8.71 -4.13 -11.99
CA LEU A 140 -8.40 -5.50 -11.59
C LEU A 140 -9.67 -6.33 -11.39
N GLN A 141 -9.85 -7.37 -12.20
CA GLN A 141 -10.86 -8.38 -11.92
C GLN A 141 -10.30 -9.40 -10.91
N MET A 142 -11.06 -9.65 -9.85
CA MET A 142 -10.70 -10.61 -8.82
C MET A 142 -11.64 -11.81 -8.87
N ARG A 143 -11.09 -13.02 -8.76
CA ARG A 143 -11.86 -14.24 -8.64
C ARG A 143 -11.81 -14.77 -7.22
N TYR A 144 -12.97 -14.91 -6.59
CA TYR A 144 -13.11 -15.56 -5.29
C TYR A 144 -13.99 -16.80 -5.44
N ALA A 145 -13.43 -17.96 -5.14
CA ALA A 145 -14.02 -19.26 -5.47
C ALA A 145 -14.42 -19.36 -6.96
N THR A 146 -15.72 -19.38 -7.26
CA THR A 146 -16.27 -19.45 -8.63
C THR A 146 -16.81 -18.12 -9.15
N SER A 147 -16.79 -17.07 -8.32
CA SER A 147 -17.40 -15.78 -8.62
C SER A 147 -16.35 -14.71 -8.93
N LEU A 148 -16.74 -13.77 -9.79
CA LEU A 148 -15.90 -12.62 -10.18
C LEU A 148 -16.41 -11.36 -9.48
N ILE A 149 -15.47 -10.52 -9.05
CA ILE A 149 -15.74 -9.23 -8.41
C ILE A 149 -14.71 -8.20 -8.87
N GLY A 150 -15.14 -6.98 -9.14
CA GLY A 150 -14.28 -5.95 -9.73
C GLY A 150 -14.02 -6.13 -11.23
N GLY A 151 -13.10 -5.33 -11.75
CA GLY A 151 -12.82 -5.22 -13.18
C GLY A 151 -13.81 -4.32 -13.92
N PRO A 152 -13.66 -4.22 -15.26
CA PRO A 152 -14.41 -3.26 -16.07
C PRO A 152 -15.88 -3.63 -16.25
N SER A 153 -16.21 -4.92 -16.11
CA SER A 153 -17.56 -5.45 -16.38
C SER A 153 -18.38 -5.70 -15.11
N THR A 154 -17.74 -5.80 -13.94
CA THR A 154 -18.41 -6.17 -12.68
C THR A 154 -18.02 -5.19 -11.58
N LEU A 155 -18.98 -4.38 -11.12
CA LEU A 155 -18.73 -3.49 -9.99
C LEU A 155 -18.68 -4.27 -8.68
N ALA A 156 -17.70 -3.96 -7.85
CA ALA A 156 -17.60 -4.47 -6.49
C ALA A 156 -18.40 -3.57 -5.54
N THR A 157 -19.73 -3.66 -5.63
CA THR A 157 -20.65 -2.90 -4.78
C THR A 157 -20.73 -3.49 -3.37
N PHE A 158 -21.21 -2.71 -2.40
CA PHE A 158 -21.42 -3.18 -1.04
C PHE A 158 -22.33 -4.41 -1.02
N VAL A 159 -23.45 -4.37 -1.74
CA VAL A 159 -24.37 -5.50 -1.91
C VAL A 159 -23.66 -6.73 -2.51
N ALA A 160 -22.86 -6.54 -3.56
CA ALA A 160 -22.15 -7.65 -4.21
C ALA A 160 -21.11 -8.29 -3.28
N VAL A 161 -20.38 -7.47 -2.51
CA VAL A 161 -19.45 -7.94 -1.49
C VAL A 161 -20.20 -8.73 -0.40
N TYR A 162 -21.29 -8.19 0.12
CA TYR A 162 -22.10 -8.86 1.16
C TYR A 162 -22.70 -10.18 0.66
N ALA A 163 -23.18 -10.22 -0.59
CA ALA A 163 -23.71 -11.44 -1.20
C ALA A 163 -22.62 -12.50 -1.41
N LEU A 164 -21.38 -12.08 -1.69
CA LEU A 164 -20.28 -12.98 -2.01
C LEU A 164 -19.56 -13.53 -0.77
N PHE A 165 -19.29 -12.67 0.21
CA PHE A 165 -18.53 -13.03 1.42
C PHE A 165 -19.42 -13.29 2.64
N GLY A 166 -20.71 -12.98 2.52
CA GLY A 166 -21.67 -13.10 3.61
C GLY A 166 -21.66 -11.91 4.58
N PRO A 167 -22.54 -11.95 5.58
CA PRO A 167 -22.58 -10.93 6.62
C PRO A 167 -21.29 -10.92 7.43
N THR A 168 -20.93 -9.74 7.90
CA THR A 168 -19.76 -9.54 8.77
C THR A 168 -20.10 -8.54 9.87
N PHE A 169 -19.21 -8.44 10.87
CA PHE A 169 -19.31 -7.42 11.89
C PHE A 169 -19.33 -6.02 11.27
N PRO A 170 -20.04 -5.07 11.88
CA PRO A 170 -20.12 -3.71 11.36
C PRO A 170 -18.72 -3.12 11.12
N GLY A 171 -18.60 -2.42 10.00
CA GLY A 171 -17.38 -1.80 9.55
C GLY A 171 -16.98 -0.59 10.39
N ILE A 172 -15.84 -0.01 10.03
CA ILE A 172 -15.32 1.21 10.67
C ILE A 172 -15.43 2.36 9.68
N TYR A 173 -16.09 3.44 10.08
CA TYR A 173 -16.16 4.67 9.32
C TYR A 173 -15.04 5.63 9.71
N ASP A 174 -14.16 5.95 8.76
CA ASP A 174 -13.19 7.02 8.87
C ASP A 174 -13.83 8.33 8.39
N LYS A 175 -14.17 9.20 9.35
CA LYS A 175 -14.80 10.51 9.08
C LYS A 175 -13.90 11.48 8.33
N GLU A 176 -12.58 11.42 8.57
CA GLU A 176 -11.63 12.33 7.93
C GLU A 176 -11.48 12.00 6.45
N ARG A 177 -11.54 10.70 6.11
CA ARG A 177 -11.44 10.21 4.73
C ARG A 177 -12.79 10.08 4.03
N GLY A 178 -13.88 10.06 4.79
CA GLY A 178 -15.21 9.75 4.26
C GLY A 178 -15.30 8.32 3.73
N VAL A 179 -14.64 7.36 4.39
CA VAL A 179 -14.51 5.97 3.92
C VAL A 179 -15.02 5.01 4.98
N TYR A 180 -15.95 4.14 4.60
CA TYR A 180 -16.43 3.03 5.41
C TYR A 180 -15.70 1.75 5.03
N THR A 181 -15.06 1.08 5.99
CA THR A 181 -14.30 -0.15 5.74
C THR A 181 -15.01 -1.36 6.35
N LEU A 182 -15.37 -2.33 5.52
CA LEU A 182 -15.81 -3.67 5.93
C LEU A 182 -14.62 -4.60 6.11
N PHE A 183 -14.67 -5.47 7.12
CA PHE A 183 -13.60 -6.41 7.45
C PHE A 183 -14.10 -7.84 7.38
N TYR A 184 -13.27 -8.71 6.81
CA TYR A 184 -13.35 -10.16 6.81
C TYR A 184 -12.00 -10.71 7.29
N PRO A 185 -11.91 -11.99 7.69
CA PRO A 185 -10.63 -12.58 8.06
C PRO A 185 -9.59 -12.45 6.93
N GLY A 186 -8.60 -11.57 7.14
CA GLY A 186 -7.50 -11.32 6.19
C GLY A 186 -7.90 -10.59 4.90
N LEU A 187 -9.04 -9.90 4.88
CA LEU A 187 -9.54 -9.16 3.73
C LEU A 187 -10.38 -7.96 4.19
N SER A 188 -10.20 -6.79 3.58
CA SER A 188 -11.09 -5.65 3.82
C SER A 188 -11.47 -4.91 2.54
N PHE A 189 -12.66 -4.31 2.57
CA PHE A 189 -13.21 -3.50 1.48
C PHE A 189 -13.54 -2.11 1.99
N ALA A 190 -12.99 -1.10 1.34
CA ALA A 190 -13.23 0.29 1.66
C ALA A 190 -14.20 0.91 0.66
N PHE A 191 -15.21 1.60 1.16
CA PHE A 191 -16.30 2.21 0.41
C PHE A 191 -16.31 3.71 0.67
N PRO A 192 -16.14 4.57 -0.34
CA PRO A 192 -16.29 6.00 -0.18
C PRO A 192 -17.77 6.31 0.09
N ILE A 193 -18.02 7.08 1.14
CA ILE A 193 -19.37 7.53 1.52
C ILE A 193 -19.52 9.00 1.13
N PRO A 194 -20.46 9.33 0.24
CA PRO A 194 -20.74 10.72 -0.11
C PRO A 194 -21.11 11.56 1.12
N SER A 195 -20.73 12.83 1.12
CA SER A 195 -20.92 13.75 2.27
C SER A 195 -22.38 13.88 2.70
N GLN A 196 -23.33 13.72 1.78
CA GLN A 196 -24.76 13.75 2.07
C GLN A 196 -25.26 12.56 2.89
N TYR A 197 -24.54 11.44 2.89
CA TYR A 197 -24.87 10.21 3.63
C TYR A 197 -24.00 10.01 4.87
N THR A 198 -23.10 10.95 5.18
CA THR A 198 -22.20 10.86 6.33
C THR A 198 -22.95 10.79 7.66
N ASN A 199 -24.15 11.38 7.73
CA ASN A 199 -25.01 11.32 8.92
C ASN A 199 -25.50 9.90 9.23
N CYS A 200 -25.70 9.06 8.22
CA CYS A 200 -26.07 7.64 8.40
C CYS A 200 -24.97 6.83 9.09
N CYS A 201 -23.72 7.32 9.05
CA CYS A 201 -22.57 6.69 9.69
C CYS A 201 -22.18 7.39 11.02
N ASN A 202 -22.87 8.46 11.40
CA ASN A 202 -22.50 9.34 12.51
C ASN A 202 -23.31 9.11 13.80
N GLU A 203 -24.36 8.30 13.81
CA GLU A 203 -25.09 8.00 15.05
C GLU A 203 -24.26 7.11 15.98
N VAL A 204 -23.53 7.81 16.86
CA VAL A 204 -23.11 7.48 18.23
C VAL A 204 -22.76 6.01 18.52
N GLU A 205 -21.45 5.74 18.58
CA GLU A 205 -20.79 4.80 19.51
C GLU A 205 -21.20 3.31 19.46
N VAL A 206 -22.10 2.93 18.55
CA VAL A 206 -22.47 1.54 18.29
C VAL A 206 -22.38 1.34 16.79
N SER A 207 -21.26 0.79 16.33
CA SER A 207 -21.20 -0.08 15.14
C SER A 207 -22.26 0.25 14.06
N ALA A 208 -22.19 1.44 13.45
CA ALA A 208 -23.19 1.85 12.48
C ALA A 208 -23.12 0.88 11.29
N GLU A 209 -24.12 0.00 11.19
CA GLU A 209 -24.32 -0.83 10.02
C GLU A 209 -24.66 0.09 8.86
N LEU A 210 -23.75 0.22 7.90
CA LEU A 210 -24.04 0.95 6.69
C LEU A 210 -25.18 0.22 5.98
N PRO A 211 -26.30 0.89 5.65
CA PRO A 211 -27.35 0.26 4.87
C PRO A 211 -26.76 -0.20 3.53
N LEU A 212 -27.21 -1.38 3.06
CA LEU A 212 -26.74 -1.98 1.80
C LEU A 212 -26.95 -1.04 0.59
N GLU A 213 -28.01 -0.23 0.67
CA GLU A 213 -28.42 0.75 -0.32
C GLU A 213 -28.67 2.10 0.37
N PHE A 214 -28.26 3.18 -0.27
CA PHE A 214 -28.59 4.53 0.13
C PHE A 214 -30.07 4.85 -0.16
N PRO A 215 -30.64 5.91 0.44
CA PRO A 215 -32.02 6.32 0.20
C PRO A 215 -32.37 6.62 -1.27
N ASP A 216 -31.37 6.85 -2.12
CA ASP A 216 -31.54 7.05 -3.57
C ASP A 216 -31.55 5.74 -4.38
N GLY A 217 -31.46 4.59 -3.71
CA GLY A 217 -31.40 3.26 -4.31
C GLY A 217 -30.01 2.88 -4.85
N THR A 218 -29.00 3.73 -4.67
CA THR A 218 -27.63 3.41 -5.07
C THR A 218 -26.89 2.65 -3.98
N THR A 219 -25.93 1.81 -4.36
CA THR A 219 -25.08 1.10 -3.40
C THR A 219 -23.63 1.56 -3.57
N PRO A 220 -22.89 1.83 -2.47
CA PRO A 220 -21.51 2.26 -2.58
C PRO A 220 -20.65 1.22 -3.31
N VAL A 221 -19.73 1.70 -4.14
CA VAL A 221 -18.76 0.86 -4.86
C VAL A 221 -17.43 0.92 -4.13
N THR A 222 -16.80 -0.22 -3.89
CA THR A 222 -15.51 -0.24 -3.21
C THR A 222 -14.45 0.50 -4.02
N CYS A 223 -13.65 1.32 -3.33
CA CYS A 223 -12.52 2.02 -3.91
C CYS A 223 -11.17 1.35 -3.60
N ARG A 224 -11.14 0.44 -2.62
CA ARG A 224 -9.91 -0.23 -2.21
C ARG A 224 -10.19 -1.58 -1.56
N VAL A 225 -9.37 -2.56 -1.91
CA VAL A 225 -9.36 -3.89 -1.30
C VAL A 225 -8.00 -4.15 -0.69
N SER A 226 -7.98 -4.65 0.55
CA SER A 226 -6.74 -4.97 1.26
C SER A 226 -6.70 -6.45 1.59
N VAL A 227 -5.62 -7.15 1.25
CA VAL A 227 -5.35 -8.54 1.66
C VAL A 227 -4.16 -8.55 2.59
N TYR A 228 -4.31 -9.20 3.74
CA TYR A 228 -3.34 -9.17 4.83
C TYR A 228 -3.45 -10.44 5.68
N ASP A 229 -2.46 -10.69 6.53
CA ASP A 229 -2.45 -11.87 7.40
C ASP A 229 -3.58 -11.82 8.44
N SER A 230 -4.32 -12.92 8.57
CA SER A 230 -5.48 -13.01 9.48
C SER A 230 -5.15 -13.53 10.87
N SER A 231 -3.88 -13.84 11.20
CA SER A 231 -3.55 -14.55 12.45
C SER A 231 -3.80 -13.72 13.71
N LEU A 232 -3.70 -12.39 13.62
CA LEU A 232 -3.83 -11.48 14.76
C LEU A 232 -5.21 -10.79 14.86
N ASP A 233 -6.22 -11.25 14.10
CA ASP A 233 -7.54 -10.61 13.96
C ASP A 233 -7.45 -9.08 13.76
N SER A 234 -6.42 -8.65 13.02
CA SER A 234 -6.12 -7.23 12.84
C SER A 234 -7.11 -6.62 11.84
N LYS A 235 -7.75 -5.51 12.22
CA LYS A 235 -8.60 -4.74 11.30
C LYS A 235 -7.72 -3.82 10.45
N VAL A 236 -7.18 -4.36 9.35
CA VAL A 236 -6.37 -3.62 8.39
C VAL A 236 -7.26 -3.00 7.33
N GLY A 237 -7.08 -1.72 7.07
CA GLY A 237 -7.90 -0.95 6.15
C GLY A 237 -7.15 0.26 5.62
N VAL A 238 -7.84 1.38 5.44
CA VAL A 238 -7.24 2.62 4.90
C VAL A 238 -6.66 3.48 6.03
N GLY A 239 -5.69 4.32 5.71
CA GLY A 239 -5.12 5.29 6.65
C GLY A 239 -4.29 4.62 7.74
N SER A 240 -4.49 5.01 9.00
CA SER A 240 -3.74 4.46 10.14
C SER A 240 -4.01 2.97 10.38
N LEU A 241 -5.09 2.41 9.81
CA LEU A 241 -5.35 0.97 9.87
C LEU A 241 -4.39 0.16 8.99
N MET A 242 -3.72 0.76 8.01
CA MET A 242 -2.71 0.08 7.19
C MET A 242 -1.50 -0.39 8.02
N ASP A 243 -1.18 0.33 9.08
CA ASP A 243 -0.04 0.04 9.95
C ASP A 243 -0.26 -1.20 10.82
N LYS A 244 -1.50 -1.69 10.90
CA LYS A 244 -1.85 -2.93 11.62
C LYS A 244 -1.51 -4.20 10.85
N ALA A 245 -1.21 -4.11 9.55
CA ALA A 245 -0.80 -5.28 8.76
C ALA A 245 0.59 -5.74 9.17
N THR A 246 0.66 -6.97 9.66
CA THR A 246 1.90 -7.62 10.11
C THR A 246 2.36 -8.67 9.11
N VAL A 247 3.64 -9.01 9.21
CA VAL A 247 4.21 -10.13 8.44
C VAL A 247 3.93 -11.43 9.20
N PRO A 248 3.43 -12.48 8.53
CA PRO A 248 3.22 -13.79 9.17
C PRO A 248 4.55 -14.40 9.62
N PRO A 249 4.57 -15.28 10.63
CA PRO A 249 5.80 -15.95 11.06
C PRO A 249 6.44 -16.76 9.93
N LEU A 250 7.75 -16.98 10.01
CA LEU A 250 8.46 -17.81 9.05
C LEU A 250 8.05 -19.30 9.21
N PRO A 251 7.99 -20.07 8.12
CA PRO A 251 7.84 -21.52 8.21
C PRO A 251 8.98 -22.16 8.99
N ALA A 252 8.70 -23.29 9.66
CA ALA A 252 9.73 -24.06 10.35
C ALA A 252 10.83 -24.49 9.36
N GLY A 253 12.09 -24.27 9.73
CA GLY A 253 13.26 -24.59 8.88
C GLY A 253 13.52 -23.60 7.74
N SER A 254 12.86 -22.44 7.74
CA SER A 254 13.18 -21.36 6.79
C SER A 254 14.63 -20.90 6.94
N LEU A 255 15.35 -20.82 5.81
CA LEU A 255 16.69 -20.22 5.72
C LEU A 255 16.63 -18.69 5.63
N TYR A 256 15.45 -18.12 5.37
CA TYR A 256 15.29 -16.67 5.25
C TYR A 256 15.56 -15.97 6.58
N MET A 257 16.48 -14.99 6.58
CA MET A 257 16.94 -14.28 7.78
C MET A 257 17.48 -15.21 8.87
N GLU A 258 18.12 -16.34 8.49
CA GLU A 258 18.77 -17.20 9.46
C GLU A 258 19.88 -16.47 10.22
N GLU A 259 20.12 -16.89 11.47
CA GLU A 259 21.18 -16.30 12.29
C GLU A 259 22.55 -16.66 11.70
N VAL A 260 23.38 -15.64 11.50
CA VAL A 260 24.74 -15.79 10.97
C VAL A 260 25.75 -15.41 12.05
N HIS A 261 26.63 -16.35 12.40
CA HIS A 261 27.73 -16.12 13.34
C HIS A 261 28.98 -15.70 12.59
N ALA A 262 29.43 -14.47 12.84
CA ALA A 262 30.71 -13.98 12.33
C ALA A 262 31.83 -14.38 13.29
N LYS A 263 32.79 -15.17 12.81
CA LYS A 263 34.03 -15.50 13.53
C LYS A 263 35.19 -14.72 12.91
N LEU A 264 35.72 -13.78 13.68
CA LEU A 264 36.87 -12.95 13.28
C LEU A 264 38.04 -13.84 12.83
N GLY A 265 38.58 -13.57 11.64
CA GLY A 265 39.69 -14.34 11.05
C GLY A 265 39.29 -15.66 10.39
N GLU A 266 38.06 -16.14 10.53
CA GLU A 266 37.57 -17.36 9.88
C GLU A 266 36.56 -17.05 8.78
N GLY A 267 35.40 -16.49 9.12
CA GLY A 267 34.29 -16.33 8.18
C GLY A 267 32.93 -16.19 8.83
N LEU A 268 31.90 -16.38 8.01
CA LEU A 268 30.48 -16.38 8.39
C LEU A 268 29.96 -17.82 8.45
N ARG A 269 29.33 -18.20 9.56
CA ARG A 269 28.69 -19.51 9.74
C ARG A 269 27.18 -19.34 9.84
N PHE A 270 26.45 -20.09 9.02
CA PHE A 270 25.00 -20.10 8.94
C PHE A 270 24.47 -21.20 9.86
N THR A 271 23.60 -20.82 10.81
CA THR A 271 23.17 -21.71 11.90
C THR A 271 22.19 -22.78 11.44
N ILE A 272 21.33 -22.47 10.47
CA ILE A 272 20.28 -23.37 9.98
C ILE A 272 20.77 -24.08 8.71
N GLY A 273 21.29 -23.31 7.75
CA GLY A 273 21.78 -23.83 6.48
C GLY A 273 23.09 -24.61 6.58
N GLY A 274 23.82 -24.49 7.70
CA GLY A 274 25.10 -25.16 7.94
C GLY A 274 26.24 -24.67 7.03
N GLN A 275 25.99 -23.63 6.23
CA GLN A 275 26.94 -23.08 5.28
C GLN A 275 28.05 -22.31 6.00
N HIS A 276 29.24 -22.28 5.39
CA HIS A 276 30.37 -21.50 5.87
C HIS A 276 30.97 -20.70 4.71
N ILE A 277 31.01 -19.39 4.86
CA ILE A 277 31.63 -18.48 3.90
C ILE A 277 32.91 -17.92 4.53
N PRO A 278 34.10 -18.41 4.16
CA PRO A 278 35.34 -17.91 4.72
C PRO A 278 35.59 -16.46 4.28
N PHE A 279 36.21 -15.66 5.14
CA PHE A 279 36.61 -14.31 4.76
C PHE A 279 37.67 -14.36 3.66
N GLY A 280 37.49 -13.58 2.59
CA GLY A 280 38.32 -13.64 1.39
C GLY A 280 37.83 -14.62 0.31
N ALA A 281 36.71 -15.33 0.53
CA ALA A 281 36.05 -16.10 -0.52
C ALA A 281 35.59 -15.19 -1.68
N SER A 282 35.86 -15.59 -2.92
CA SER A 282 35.31 -14.93 -4.10
C SER A 282 33.88 -15.41 -4.35
N PRO A 283 32.91 -14.51 -4.62
CA PRO A 283 31.54 -14.88 -5.02
C PRO A 283 31.47 -15.76 -6.29
N GLN A 284 32.54 -15.79 -7.08
CA GLN A 284 32.61 -16.49 -8.36
C GLN A 284 33.18 -17.91 -8.24
N ALA A 285 33.81 -18.25 -7.12
CA ALA A 285 34.29 -19.59 -6.85
C ALA A 285 33.10 -20.44 -6.38
N ARG A 286 32.28 -20.91 -7.32
CA ARG A 286 31.23 -21.89 -7.03
C ARG A 286 31.86 -23.09 -6.33
N CYS A 287 31.26 -23.52 -5.23
CA CYS A 287 31.46 -24.86 -4.69
C CYS A 287 31.17 -25.87 -5.80
N VAL A 288 32.24 -26.45 -6.35
CA VAL A 288 32.18 -27.73 -7.02
C VAL A 288 32.32 -28.74 -5.90
N ASP A 289 31.22 -29.38 -5.52
CA ASP A 289 31.16 -30.72 -4.92
C ASP A 289 29.71 -31.25 -5.05
#